data_AF-A0A918UIT0-F1
#
_entry.id   AF-A0A918UIT0-F1
#
_cell.length_a   1.000
_cell.length_b   1.000
_cell.length_c   1.000
_cell.angle_alpha   90.00
_cell.angle_beta   90.00
_cell.angle_gamma   90.00
#
_symmetry.space_group_name_H-M   'P 1'
#
loop_
_entity.id
_entity.type
_entity.pdbx_description
1 polymer ?
#
loop_
_entity_poly.entity_id
_entity_poly.type
_entity_poly.pdbx_seq_one_letter_code
_entity_poly.pdbx_strand_id
1 'polypeptide(L)'
;MDLNKLDKDLTAIVEKRIELSKLTYADAEYDDIEEELHDLEDDFNEEFGDELEGELEKIYDKLDSDTDILLASAYLANKYVPMLPDAKGIVSYEVKGKEGVPIESEQFDGQDVRIILIPNPTRFVMQINGTMMKDLWRSR
;
A
#
# COMPACT_ATOMS: atom_id res chain seq x y z
N MET A 1 10.69 -13.93 3.81
CA MET A 1 9.37 -13.35 4.09
C MET A 1 8.33 -14.44 4.36
N ASP A 2 7.68 -14.41 5.53
CA ASP A 2 6.45 -15.20 5.76
C ASP A 2 5.26 -14.50 5.09
N LEU A 3 4.84 -15.04 3.94
CA LEU A 3 3.79 -14.43 3.12
C LEU A 3 2.39 -14.44 3.77
N ASN A 4 2.12 -15.38 4.69
CA ASN A 4 0.83 -15.40 5.38
C ASN A 4 0.80 -14.35 6.48
N LYS A 5 1.92 -14.14 7.18
CA LYS A 5 2.06 -13.07 8.16
C LYS A 5 2.03 -11.69 7.47
N LEU A 6 2.74 -11.55 6.35
CA LEU A 6 2.70 -10.33 5.53
C LEU A 6 1.26 -9.94 5.15
N ASP A 7 0.50 -10.87 4.58
CA ASP A 7 -0.90 -10.62 4.19
C ASP A 7 -1.77 -10.27 5.40
N LYS A 8 -1.56 -10.93 6.54
CA LYS A 8 -2.32 -10.68 7.77
C LYS A 8 -2.03 -9.29 8.35
N ASP A 9 -0.76 -8.96 8.53
CA ASP A 9 -0.33 -7.72 9.18
C ASP A 9 -0.70 -6.51 8.30
N LEU A 10 -0.48 -6.63 6.99
CA LEU A 10 -0.90 -5.60 6.04
C LEU A 10 -2.43 -5.44 5.99
N THR A 11 -3.19 -6.53 6.14
CA THR A 11 -4.66 -6.45 6.22
C THR A 11 -5.09 -5.67 7.47
N ALA A 12 -4.46 -5.90 8.63
CA ALA A 12 -4.78 -5.16 9.85
C ALA A 12 -4.56 -3.65 9.69
N ILE A 13 -3.45 -3.25 9.07
CA ILE A 13 -3.16 -1.84 8.76
C ILE A 13 -4.23 -1.26 7.83
N VAL A 14 -4.59 -1.98 6.76
CA VAL A 14 -5.62 -1.52 5.81
C VAL A 14 -6.99 -1.38 6.45
N GLU A 15 -7.38 -2.31 7.33
CA GLU A 15 -8.64 -2.23 8.08
C GLU A 15 -8.68 -0.99 8.99
N LYS A 16 -7.58 -0.67 9.68
CA LYS A 16 -7.44 0.54 10.49
C LYS A 16 -7.49 1.82 9.65
N ARG A 17 -6.85 1.85 8.48
CA ARG A 17 -6.96 2.99 7.54
C ARG A 17 -8.40 3.18 7.05
N ILE A 18 -9.13 2.09 6.79
CA ILE A 18 -10.55 2.16 6.42
C ILE A 18 -11.39 2.70 7.59
N GLU A 19 -11.11 2.28 8.82
CA GLU A 19 -11.76 2.79 10.03
C GLU A 19 -11.52 4.30 10.20
N LEU A 20 -10.25 4.72 10.21
CA LEU A 20 -9.84 6.12 10.33
C LEU A 20 -10.44 6.99 9.22
N SER A 21 -10.57 6.48 7.99
CA SER A 21 -11.15 7.21 6.85
C SER A 21 -12.62 7.60 7.02
N LYS A 22 -13.33 7.00 7.97
CA LYS A 22 -14.74 7.29 8.29
C LYS A 22 -14.88 8.34 9.39
N LEU A 23 -13.80 8.60 10.13
CA LEU A 23 -13.78 9.55 11.22
C LEU A 23 -13.33 10.93 10.74
N THR A 24 -13.68 11.94 11.53
CA THR A 24 -13.10 13.28 11.36
C THR A 24 -12.01 13.48 12.39
N TYR A 25 -11.08 14.39 12.14
CA TYR A 25 -10.02 14.73 13.08
C TYR A 25 -10.53 15.22 14.46
N ALA A 26 -11.79 15.64 14.55
CA ALA A 26 -12.40 16.05 15.82
C ALA A 26 -13.06 14.90 16.58
N ASP A 27 -13.04 13.68 16.03
CA ASP A 27 -13.58 12.50 16.70
C ASP A 27 -12.68 12.11 17.88
N ALA A 28 -13.28 11.71 19.00
CA ALA A 28 -12.54 11.38 20.20
C ALA A 28 -11.72 10.09 20.05
N GLU A 29 -12.11 9.20 19.12
CA GLU A 29 -11.43 7.93 18.84
C GLU A 29 -10.33 8.09 17.77
N TYR A 30 -10.22 9.27 17.12
CA TYR A 30 -9.26 9.47 16.02
C TYR A 30 -7.82 9.26 16.48
N ASP A 31 -7.42 9.91 17.58
CA ASP A 31 -6.05 9.86 18.09
C ASP A 31 -5.66 8.42 18.51
N ASP A 32 -6.56 7.69 19.17
CA ASP A 32 -6.31 6.31 19.61
C ASP A 32 -6.12 5.36 18.40
N ILE A 33 -6.92 5.52 17.34
CA ILE A 33 -6.80 4.71 16.13
C ILE A 33 -5.56 5.09 15.32
N GLU A 34 -5.18 6.37 15.30
CA GLU A 34 -3.94 6.83 14.64
C GLU A 34 -2.70 6.29 15.35
N GLU A 35 -2.67 6.27 16.68
CA GLU A 35 -1.58 5.68 17.47
C GLU A 35 -1.46 4.17 17.20
N GLU A 36 -2.57 3.42 17.24
CA GLU A 36 -2.58 1.98 16.93
C GLU A 36 -2.14 1.71 15.48
N LEU A 37 -2.53 2.58 14.54
CA LEU A 37 -2.10 2.48 13.15
C LEU A 37 -0.58 2.67 13.02
N HIS A 38 0.00 3.64 13.73
CA HIS A 38 1.44 3.87 13.72
C HIS A 38 2.23 2.70 14.32
N ASP A 39 1.77 2.14 15.44
CA ASP A 39 2.38 0.94 16.03
C ASP A 39 2.39 -0.23 15.03
N LEU A 40 1.27 -0.46 14.34
CA LEU A 40 1.18 -1.51 13.32
C LEU A 40 2.09 -1.25 12.11
N GLU A 41 2.21 0.00 11.67
CA GLU A 41 3.07 0.38 10.56
C GLU A 41 4.55 0.25 10.90
N ASP A 42 4.94 0.59 12.14
CA ASP A 42 6.31 0.43 12.63
C ASP A 42 6.68 -1.05 12.75
N ASP A 43 5.82 -1.88 13.37
CA ASP A 43 5.99 -3.33 13.44
C ASP A 43 6.12 -3.97 12.05
N PHE A 44 5.31 -3.49 11.08
CA PHE A 44 5.35 -3.97 9.71
C PHE A 44 6.66 -3.62 9.00
N ASN A 45 7.16 -2.40 9.18
CA ASN A 45 8.43 -1.99 8.59
C ASN A 45 9.62 -2.69 9.24
N GLU A 46 9.59 -2.94 10.56
CA GLU A 46 10.64 -3.70 11.25
C GLU A 46 10.71 -5.15 10.75
N GLU A 47 9.55 -5.79 10.56
CA GLU A 47 9.49 -7.21 10.16
C GLU A 47 9.74 -7.42 8.66
N PHE A 48 9.19 -6.55 7.80
CA PHE A 48 9.16 -6.77 6.34
C PHE A 48 9.88 -5.71 5.51
N GLY A 49 10.34 -4.62 6.13
CA GLY A 49 10.92 -3.46 5.45
C GLY A 49 12.05 -3.83 4.51
N ASP A 50 13.09 -4.50 5.00
CA ASP A 50 14.27 -4.88 4.21
C ASP A 50 13.91 -5.73 2.98
N GLU A 51 13.00 -6.69 3.13
CA GLU A 51 12.60 -7.57 2.02
C GLU A 51 11.73 -6.83 0.99
N LEU A 52 10.85 -5.93 1.42
CA LEU A 52 10.01 -5.14 0.54
C LEU A 52 10.79 -4.01 -0.14
N GLU A 53 11.76 -3.41 0.53
CA GLU A 53 12.69 -2.44 -0.05
C GLU A 53 13.47 -3.07 -1.21
N GLY A 54 14.00 -4.28 -1.03
CA GLY A 54 14.66 -5.00 -2.13
C GLY A 54 13.75 -5.33 -3.32
N GLU A 55 12.43 -5.44 -3.14
CA GLU A 55 11.48 -5.55 -4.25
C GLU A 55 11.15 -4.16 -4.86
N LEU A 56 11.07 -3.11 -4.05
CA LEU A 56 10.90 -1.73 -4.50
C LEU A 56 12.09 -1.26 -5.34
N GLU A 57 13.32 -1.56 -4.96
CA GLU A 57 14.52 -1.27 -5.75
C GLU A 57 14.41 -1.82 -7.18
N LYS A 58 14.03 -3.09 -7.31
CA LYS A 58 13.80 -3.72 -8.63
C LYS A 58 12.68 -3.05 -9.42
N ILE A 59 11.64 -2.59 -8.73
CA ILE A 59 10.53 -1.86 -9.35
C ILE A 59 11.02 -0.52 -9.86
N TYR A 60 11.73 0.26 -9.04
CA TYR A 60 12.25 1.58 -9.38
C TYR A 60 13.25 1.51 -10.55
N ASP A 61 14.18 0.54 -10.51
CA ASP A 61 15.11 0.26 -11.61
C ASP A 61 14.36 -0.04 -12.92
N LYS A 62 13.31 -0.86 -12.84
CA LYS A 62 12.53 -1.25 -14.03
C LYS A 62 11.71 -0.09 -14.60
N LEU A 63 11.25 0.81 -13.73
CA LEU A 63 10.51 1.99 -14.12
C LEU A 63 11.44 3.15 -14.49
N ASP A 64 12.76 3.02 -14.35
CA ASP A 64 13.72 4.10 -14.60
C ASP A 64 13.32 5.36 -13.83
N SER A 65 13.03 5.16 -12.53
CA SER A 65 12.58 6.20 -11.61
C SER A 65 13.76 6.74 -10.82
N ASP A 66 13.89 8.07 -10.77
CA ASP A 66 14.90 8.80 -10.00
C ASP A 66 14.40 9.26 -8.62
N THR A 67 13.12 9.02 -8.32
CA THR A 67 12.52 9.29 -7.01
C THR A 67 13.15 8.41 -5.92
N ASP A 68 13.34 8.95 -4.72
CA ASP A 68 13.81 8.18 -3.57
C ASP A 68 12.81 7.08 -3.18
N ILE A 69 13.34 5.91 -2.81
CA ILE A 69 12.54 4.80 -2.27
C ILE A 69 12.19 5.12 -0.82
N LEU A 70 10.92 4.98 -0.46
CA LEU A 70 10.42 5.22 0.89
C LEU A 70 10.24 3.88 1.64
N LEU A 71 9.92 3.96 2.92
CA LEU A 71 9.50 2.78 3.70
C LEU A 71 8.28 2.11 3.06
N ALA A 72 8.19 0.79 3.19
CA ALA A 72 7.12 0.01 2.55
C ALA A 72 5.71 0.49 2.95
N SER A 73 5.52 0.87 4.22
CA SER A 73 4.27 1.45 4.73
C SER A 73 3.87 2.75 4.02
N ALA A 74 4.81 3.55 3.53
CA ALA A 74 4.51 4.81 2.84
C ALA A 74 3.74 4.61 1.52
N TYR A 75 3.82 3.41 0.92
CA TYR A 75 3.09 3.06 -0.29
C TYR A 75 1.64 2.64 -0.03
N LEU A 76 1.19 2.60 1.23
CA LEU A 76 -0.20 2.38 1.56
C LEU A 76 -1.09 3.56 1.10
N ALA A 77 -2.23 3.24 0.49
CA ALA A 77 -3.26 4.23 0.21
C ALA A 77 -3.88 4.76 1.51
N ASN A 78 -4.42 5.98 1.49
CA ASN A 78 -5.23 6.49 2.60
C ASN A 78 -6.64 5.90 2.59
N LYS A 79 -7.10 5.47 1.41
CA LYS A 79 -8.46 4.95 1.22
C LYS A 79 -8.45 3.66 0.42
N TYR A 80 -8.98 2.62 1.06
CA TYR A 80 -9.22 1.32 0.43
C TYR A 80 -10.71 1.06 0.35
N VAL A 81 -11.12 0.39 -0.73
CA VAL A 81 -12.48 -0.11 -0.90
C VAL A 81 -12.42 -1.64 -0.84
N PRO A 82 -12.98 -2.26 0.21
CA PRO A 82 -13.03 -3.72 0.30
C PRO A 82 -13.97 -4.27 -0.77
N MET A 83 -13.53 -5.34 -1.42
CA MET A 83 -14.30 -6.06 -2.44
C MET A 83 -15.06 -7.23 -1.82
N LEU A 84 -15.93 -7.85 -2.61
CA LEU A 84 -16.60 -9.08 -2.18
C LEU A 84 -15.55 -10.19 -1.94
N PRO A 85 -15.67 -10.95 -0.84
CA PRO A 85 -14.76 -12.07 -0.58
C PRO A 85 -14.78 -13.08 -1.73
N ASP A 86 -13.63 -13.68 -2.01
CA ASP A 86 -13.53 -14.78 -2.96
C ASP A 86 -14.15 -16.09 -2.41
N ALA A 87 -14.07 -17.19 -3.17
CA ALA A 87 -14.59 -18.49 -2.76
C ALA A 87 -13.92 -19.07 -1.49
N LYS A 88 -12.77 -18.52 -1.07
CA LYS A 88 -12.04 -18.89 0.15
C LYS A 88 -12.30 -17.91 1.30
N GLY A 89 -13.14 -16.90 1.09
CA GLY A 89 -13.44 -15.86 2.08
C GLY A 89 -12.38 -14.76 2.16
N ILE A 90 -11.46 -14.68 1.20
CA ILE A 90 -10.40 -13.66 1.20
C ILE A 90 -10.95 -12.37 0.60
N VAL A 91 -10.88 -11.28 1.38
CA VAL A 91 -11.24 -9.93 0.93
C VAL A 91 -10.03 -9.31 0.22
N SER A 92 -10.23 -8.90 -1.03
CA SER A 92 -9.30 -8.06 -1.77
C SER A 92 -9.73 -6.60 -1.69
N TYR A 93 -8.84 -5.69 -2.07
CA TYR A 93 -9.07 -4.25 -1.98
C TYR A 93 -8.81 -3.56 -3.31
N GLU A 94 -9.63 -2.56 -3.60
CA GLU A 94 -9.41 -1.57 -4.66
C GLU A 94 -8.98 -0.23 -4.06
N VAL A 95 -8.21 0.52 -4.84
CA VAL A 95 -7.81 1.89 -4.52
C VAL A 95 -8.23 2.80 -5.68
N LYS A 96 -8.80 3.96 -5.36
CA LYS A 96 -9.35 4.90 -6.34
C LYS A 96 -8.79 6.30 -6.12
N GLY A 97 -8.57 7.03 -7.20
CA GLY A 97 -8.05 8.38 -7.13
C GLY A 97 -6.53 8.40 -6.93
N LYS A 98 -5.97 9.54 -6.53
CA LYS A 98 -4.51 9.74 -6.46
C LYS A 98 -3.96 9.32 -5.09
N GLU A 99 -3.77 8.02 -4.91
CA GLU A 99 -3.28 7.41 -3.66
C GLU A 99 -1.90 6.78 -3.86
N GLY A 100 -1.21 6.48 -2.75
CA GLY A 100 0.16 5.94 -2.76
C GLY A 100 1.23 6.98 -3.13
N VAL A 101 2.45 6.48 -3.33
CA VAL A 101 3.65 7.30 -3.52
C VAL A 101 3.77 7.71 -5.00
N PRO A 102 3.83 9.02 -5.32
CA PRO A 102 4.14 9.47 -6.66
C PRO A 102 5.59 9.17 -7.01
N ILE A 103 5.83 8.76 -8.26
CA ILE A 103 7.17 8.58 -8.80
C ILE A 103 7.34 9.39 -10.08
N GLU A 104 8.55 9.86 -10.30
CA GLU A 104 9.00 10.48 -11.53
C GLU A 104 9.79 9.45 -12.34
N SER A 105 9.50 9.36 -13.64
CA SER A 105 10.12 8.39 -14.55
C SER A 105 10.09 8.91 -15.98
N GLU A 106 11.22 8.81 -16.69
CA GLU A 106 11.32 9.21 -18.09
C GLU A 106 10.41 8.38 -19.01
N GLN A 107 10.02 7.17 -18.59
CA GLN A 107 9.14 6.28 -19.36
C GLN A 107 7.69 6.79 -19.45
N PHE A 108 7.30 7.71 -18.56
CA PHE A 108 5.91 8.14 -18.39
C PHE A 108 5.77 9.66 -18.37
N ASP A 109 6.41 10.34 -19.33
CA ASP A 109 6.43 11.82 -19.41
C ASP A 109 5.03 12.45 -19.31
N GLY A 110 4.91 13.41 -18.38
CA GLY A 110 3.69 14.16 -18.09
C GLY A 110 2.54 13.35 -17.45
N GLN A 111 2.76 12.10 -17.05
CA GLN A 111 1.74 11.26 -16.40
C GLN A 111 1.90 11.27 -14.87
N ASP A 112 0.78 11.24 -14.14
CA ASP A 112 0.79 11.02 -12.68
C ASP A 112 0.90 9.53 -12.40
N VAL A 113 2.13 9.06 -12.23
CA VAL A 113 2.45 7.66 -11.92
C VAL A 113 2.64 7.50 -10.42
N ARG A 114 2.00 6.48 -9.85
CA ARG A 114 2.09 6.16 -8.43
C ARG A 114 2.27 4.67 -8.20
N ILE A 115 2.89 4.32 -7.09
CA ILE A 115 2.99 2.95 -6.59
C ILE A 115 2.15 2.82 -5.33
N ILE A 116 1.37 1.75 -5.26
CA ILE A 116 0.43 1.47 -4.17
C ILE A 116 0.66 0.05 -3.65
N LEU A 117 0.77 -0.11 -2.34
CA LEU A 117 0.83 -1.41 -1.67
C LEU A 117 -0.60 -1.88 -1.34
N ILE A 118 -0.98 -3.10 -1.74
CA ILE A 118 -2.33 -3.64 -1.52
C ILE A 118 -2.24 -5.06 -0.94
N PRO A 119 -2.95 -5.39 0.16
CA PRO A 119 -2.96 -6.74 0.72
C PRO A 119 -3.81 -7.73 -0.08
N ASN A 120 -3.68 -9.01 0.28
CA ASN A 120 -4.54 -10.13 -0.15
C ASN A 120 -4.72 -10.30 -1.68
N PRO A 121 -3.72 -10.87 -2.37
CA PRO A 121 -2.35 -11.05 -1.89
C PRO A 121 -1.58 -9.73 -1.93
N THR A 122 -0.60 -9.60 -1.05
CA THR A 122 0.28 -8.43 -0.96
C THR A 122 0.97 -8.17 -2.30
N ARG A 123 0.80 -6.97 -2.83
CA ARG A 123 1.28 -6.57 -4.15
C ARG A 123 1.53 -5.07 -4.23
N PHE A 124 2.57 -4.70 -4.98
CA PHE A 124 2.77 -3.33 -5.43
C PHE A 124 2.07 -3.15 -6.77
N VAL A 125 1.18 -2.18 -6.86
CA VAL A 125 0.41 -1.88 -8.07
C VAL A 125 0.80 -0.51 -8.59
N MET A 126 1.03 -0.43 -9.90
CA MET A 126 1.19 0.85 -10.57
C MET A 126 -0.16 1.50 -10.80
N GLN A 127 -0.25 2.79 -10.58
CA GLN A 127 -1.39 3.60 -10.93
C GLN A 127 -0.95 4.71 -11.88
N ILE A 128 -1.72 4.95 -12.95
CA ILE A 128 -1.48 6.06 -13.87
C ILE A 128 -2.75 6.91 -13.94
N ASN A 129 -2.63 8.20 -13.64
CA ASN A 129 -3.73 9.17 -13.67
C ASN A 129 -4.97 8.71 -12.88
N GLY A 130 -4.78 8.13 -11.70
CA GLY A 130 -5.89 7.66 -10.85
C GLY A 130 -6.48 6.29 -11.23
N THR A 131 -5.94 5.62 -12.25
CA THR A 131 -6.42 4.30 -12.71
C THR A 131 -5.38 3.23 -12.38
N MET A 132 -5.80 2.17 -11.69
CA MET A 132 -4.93 1.02 -11.40
C MET A 132 -4.54 0.30 -12.70
N MET A 133 -3.27 -0.07 -12.79
CA MET A 133 -2.68 -0.76 -13.93
C MET A 133 -2.30 -2.19 -13.51
N LYS A 134 -1.17 -2.69 -14.02
CA LYS A 134 -0.62 -4.00 -13.69
C LYS A 134 0.02 -4.01 -12.30
N ASP A 135 0.05 -5.20 -11.71
CA ASP A 135 0.93 -5.51 -10.58
C ASP A 135 2.40 -5.35 -11.04
N LEU A 136 3.16 -4.57 -10.27
CA LEU A 136 4.61 -4.41 -10.45
C LEU A 136 5.34 -5.57 -9.78
N TRP A 137 4.81 -6.03 -8.66
CA TRP A 137 5.23 -7.20 -7.90
C TRP A 137 4.04 -7.79 -7.15
N ARG A 138 4.05 -9.10 -6.90
CA ARG A 138 3.02 -9.84 -6.17
C ARG A 138 3.67 -10.93 -5.35
N SER A 139 3.25 -11.08 -4.09
CA SER A 139 3.83 -12.05 -3.16
C SER A 139 3.58 -13.52 -3.56
N ARG A 140 2.47 -13.80 -4.27
CA ARG A 140 2.06 -15.16 -4.70
C ARG A 140 1.04 -15.17 -5.84
#